data_AF-A0A9P1G882-F1
#
_entry.id   AF-A0A9P1G882-F1
#
_cell.length_a   1.000
_cell.length_b   1.000
_cell.length_c   1.000
_cell.angle_alpha   90.00
_cell.angle_beta   90.00
_cell.angle_gamma   90.00
#
_symmetry.space_group_name_H-M   'P 1'
#
loop_
_entity.id
_entity.type
_entity.pdbx_description
1 polymer ?
#
loop_
_entity_poly.entity_id
_entity_poly.type
_entity_poly.pdbx_seq_one_letter_code
_entity_poly.pdbx_strand_id
1 'polypeptide(L)'
;MPKNSVNPELDEVIARPENRACADCGAKAPRWAAVNLGVLVCIDCSGTHRSLGVHVSVVKSVTLDKWQPKWIDTVSKIGNRIGNDYYLYRLPKDVQQPQEGDSKDKIANWIRNKYERKDWAPRNKLSPSELLAQGRDPESFLNGRDDDDDRRDDRRGGRDDYDERRHDDRRSDRRHDDRRHHDDRRHHDDRRHHDDRRHHDERRRHERRAPSPEASKQKPARAGHFGGPSASPDLG
;
A
#
# COMPACT_ATOMS: atom_id res chain seq x y z
N MET A 1 0.76 3.52 -41.30
CA MET A 1 0.14 2.80 -40.17
C MET A 1 -0.89 1.85 -40.76
N PRO A 2 -0.89 0.55 -40.42
CA PRO A 2 -1.96 -0.36 -40.85
C PRO A 2 -3.30 0.13 -40.29
N LYS A 3 -4.36 0.09 -41.11
CA LYS A 3 -5.71 0.51 -40.73
C LYS A 3 -6.27 -0.39 -39.62
N ASN A 4 -6.99 0.18 -38.66
CA ASN A 4 -7.67 -0.58 -37.63
C ASN A 4 -8.91 -1.26 -38.24
N SER A 5 -8.79 -2.55 -38.58
CA SER A 5 -9.90 -3.32 -39.17
C SER A 5 -11.04 -3.60 -38.18
N VAL A 6 -10.79 -3.47 -36.89
CA VAL A 6 -11.78 -3.75 -35.83
C VAL A 6 -12.57 -2.49 -35.47
N ASN A 7 -11.90 -1.34 -35.39
CA ASN A 7 -12.51 -0.05 -35.01
C ASN A 7 -11.93 1.07 -35.90
N PRO A 8 -12.35 1.20 -37.18
CA PRO A 8 -11.76 2.13 -38.13
C PRO A 8 -11.89 3.60 -37.70
N GLU A 9 -12.91 3.94 -36.92
CA GLU A 9 -13.15 5.30 -36.39
C GLU A 9 -12.03 5.76 -35.45
N LEU A 10 -11.33 4.82 -34.80
CA LEU A 10 -10.23 5.15 -33.90
C LEU A 10 -8.97 5.62 -34.65
N ASP A 11 -8.81 5.29 -35.93
CA ASP A 11 -7.65 5.73 -36.72
C ASP A 11 -7.58 7.26 -36.81
N GLU A 12 -8.73 7.91 -36.98
CA GLU A 12 -8.83 9.38 -37.00
C GLU A 12 -8.53 9.99 -35.63
N VAL A 13 -9.05 9.37 -34.56
CA VAL A 13 -8.82 9.83 -33.18
C VAL A 13 -7.33 9.77 -32.82
N ILE A 14 -6.64 8.69 -33.16
CA ILE A 14 -5.20 8.50 -32.85
C ILE A 14 -4.32 9.39 -33.72
N ALA A 15 -4.77 9.74 -34.93
CA ALA A 15 -4.03 10.61 -35.82
C ALA A 15 -3.92 12.06 -35.32
N ARG A 16 -4.83 12.49 -34.43
CA ARG A 16 -4.85 13.85 -33.89
C ARG A 16 -3.58 14.18 -33.10
N PRO A 17 -2.97 15.37 -33.26
CA PRO A 17 -1.67 15.70 -32.67
C PRO A 17 -1.58 15.46 -31.15
N GLU A 18 -2.62 15.83 -30.41
CA GLU A 18 -2.71 15.67 -28.95
C GLU A 18 -2.69 14.20 -28.51
N ASN A 19 -3.15 13.28 -29.37
CA ASN A 19 -3.25 11.86 -29.08
C ASN A 19 -2.02 11.06 -29.53
N ARG A 20 -1.00 11.72 -30.11
CA ARG A 20 0.23 11.05 -30.57
C ARG A 20 1.22 10.73 -29.46
N ALA A 21 0.98 11.23 -28.26
CA ALA A 21 1.77 10.97 -27.07
C ALA A 21 0.88 10.44 -25.95
N CYS A 22 1.40 9.50 -25.17
CA CYS A 22 0.73 8.95 -23.99
C CYS A 22 0.33 10.06 -23.03
N ALA A 23 -0.90 10.02 -22.53
CA ALA A 23 -1.43 11.02 -21.60
C ALA A 23 -0.62 11.14 -20.29
N ASP A 24 0.14 10.10 -19.91
CA ASP A 24 0.78 10.03 -18.59
C ASP A 24 2.29 10.15 -18.60
N CYS A 25 2.95 9.59 -19.62
CA CYS A 25 4.42 9.56 -19.69
C CYS A 25 5.00 10.13 -20.98
N GLY A 26 4.16 10.63 -21.90
CA GLY A 26 4.60 11.18 -23.17
C GLY A 26 5.11 10.17 -24.21
N ALA A 27 5.16 8.86 -23.89
CA ALA A 27 5.57 7.82 -24.84
C ALA A 27 4.78 7.89 -26.15
N LYS A 28 5.47 7.72 -27.28
CA LYS A 28 4.91 7.96 -28.61
C LYS A 28 3.90 6.89 -29.03
N ALA A 29 2.94 7.30 -29.86
CA ALA A 29 1.97 6.43 -30.52
C ALA A 29 1.22 5.49 -29.55
N PRO A 30 0.50 6.00 -28.53
CA PRO A 30 -0.25 5.17 -27.60
C PRO A 30 -1.30 4.32 -28.33
N ARG A 31 -1.40 3.03 -27.97
CA ARG A 31 -2.34 2.05 -28.56
C ARG A 31 -3.30 1.43 -27.55
N TRP A 32 -3.39 2.03 -26.36
CA TRP A 32 -4.37 1.70 -25.33
C TRP A 32 -5.13 2.96 -24.95
N ALA A 33 -6.28 2.79 -24.33
CA ALA A 33 -7.07 3.89 -23.83
C ALA A 33 -7.72 3.52 -22.49
N ALA A 34 -7.82 4.51 -21.60
CA ALA A 34 -8.73 4.46 -20.46
C ALA A 34 -10.08 5.03 -20.92
N VAL A 35 -10.97 4.16 -21.39
CA VAL A 35 -12.14 4.53 -22.19
C VAL A 35 -13.20 5.32 -21.42
N ASN A 36 -13.27 5.13 -20.09
CA ASN A 36 -14.14 5.91 -19.22
C ASN A 36 -13.56 7.30 -18.90
N LEU A 37 -12.25 7.48 -19.02
CA LEU A 37 -11.55 8.75 -18.80
C LEU A 37 -11.38 9.56 -20.09
N GLY A 38 -11.49 8.90 -21.25
CA GLY A 38 -11.38 9.53 -22.56
C GLY A 38 -9.95 9.74 -23.06
N VAL A 39 -8.95 9.12 -22.43
CA VAL A 39 -7.52 9.34 -22.73
C VAL A 39 -6.84 8.11 -23.34
N LEU A 40 -5.86 8.33 -24.20
CA LEU A 40 -4.97 7.36 -24.81
C LEU A 40 -3.63 7.26 -24.07
N VAL A 41 -3.23 6.03 -23.79
CA VAL A 41 -2.06 5.68 -23.00
C VAL A 41 -1.19 4.61 -23.69
N CYS A 42 0.09 4.56 -23.35
CA CYS A 42 1.00 3.52 -23.85
C CYS A 42 0.76 2.17 -23.16
N ILE A 43 1.45 1.12 -23.63
CA ILE A 43 1.32 -0.23 -23.07
C ILE A 43 1.65 -0.27 -21.58
N ASP A 44 2.73 0.40 -21.17
CA ASP A 44 3.22 0.36 -19.80
C ASP A 44 2.26 1.08 -18.85
N CYS A 45 1.82 2.30 -19.21
CA CYS A 45 0.84 3.05 -18.44
C CYS A 45 -0.51 2.32 -18.37
N SER A 46 -0.90 1.62 -19.44
CA SER A 46 -2.11 0.78 -19.43
C SER A 46 -2.05 -0.32 -18.36
N GLY A 47 -0.86 -0.85 -18.05
CA GLY A 47 -0.65 -1.81 -16.96
C GLY A 47 -0.94 -1.19 -15.59
N THR A 48 -0.42 0.00 -15.33
CA THR A 48 -0.70 0.74 -14.09
C THR A 48 -2.18 1.11 -13.96
N HIS A 49 -2.80 1.58 -15.06
CA HIS A 49 -4.24 1.89 -15.07
C HIS A 49 -5.12 0.69 -14.67
N ARG A 50 -4.74 -0.54 -15.04
CA ARG A 50 -5.46 -1.75 -14.62
C ARG A 50 -5.39 -1.95 -13.11
N SER A 51 -4.26 -1.63 -12.48
CA SER A 51 -4.07 -1.75 -11.04
C SER A 51 -4.90 -0.76 -10.21
N LEU A 52 -5.45 0.30 -10.81
CA LEU A 52 -6.39 1.22 -10.15
C LEU A 52 -7.78 0.61 -9.94
N GLY A 53 -8.12 -0.42 -10.72
CA GLY A 53 -9.45 -1.03 -10.73
C GLY A 53 -10.47 -0.29 -11.61
N VAL A 54 -11.52 -1.02 -11.99
CA VAL A 54 -12.50 -0.60 -13.01
C VAL A 54 -13.39 0.57 -12.61
N HIS A 55 -13.49 0.86 -11.32
CA HIS A 55 -14.22 2.02 -10.80
C HIS A 55 -13.48 3.34 -11.05
N VAL A 56 -12.15 3.27 -11.22
CA VAL A 56 -11.31 4.42 -11.60
C VAL A 56 -11.02 4.42 -13.09
N SER A 57 -10.52 3.30 -13.63
CA SER A 57 -10.05 3.23 -15.01
C SER A 57 -10.44 1.92 -15.69
N VAL A 58 -11.10 2.05 -16.85
CA VAL A 58 -11.46 0.94 -17.73
C VAL A 58 -10.54 0.96 -18.95
N VAL A 59 -9.62 0.00 -19.04
CA VAL A 59 -8.59 -0.03 -20.08
C VAL A 59 -9.03 -0.90 -21.27
N LYS A 60 -8.83 -0.38 -22.50
CA LYS A 60 -9.02 -1.13 -23.76
C LYS A 60 -7.84 -0.91 -24.71
N SER A 61 -7.42 -1.96 -25.39
CA SER A 61 -6.53 -1.89 -26.54
C SER A 61 -7.29 -1.31 -27.73
N VAL A 62 -6.67 -0.39 -28.45
CA VAL A 62 -7.22 0.19 -29.69
C VAL A 62 -7.45 -0.88 -30.75
N THR A 63 -6.51 -1.83 -30.88
CA THR A 63 -6.47 -2.78 -31.98
C THR A 63 -6.93 -4.18 -31.60
N LEU A 64 -6.79 -4.58 -30.33
CA LEU A 64 -7.06 -5.94 -29.88
C LEU A 64 -8.45 -6.12 -29.26
N ASP A 65 -9.07 -5.05 -28.79
CA ASP A 65 -10.39 -5.11 -28.15
C ASP A 65 -11.51 -4.65 -29.10
N LYS A 66 -12.71 -5.19 -28.87
CA LYS A 66 -13.95 -4.64 -29.45
C LYS A 66 -14.38 -3.42 -28.64
N TRP A 67 -14.71 -2.33 -29.34
CA TRP A 67 -15.15 -1.10 -28.70
C TRP A 67 -16.67 -0.92 -28.81
N GLN A 68 -17.26 -0.41 -27.75
CA GLN A 68 -18.66 0.03 -27.78
C GLN A 68 -18.72 1.43 -28.38
N PRO A 69 -19.78 1.78 -29.14
CA PRO A 69 -19.92 3.12 -29.72
C PRO A 69 -19.77 4.25 -28.71
N LYS A 70 -20.28 4.08 -27.48
CA LYS A 70 -20.11 5.06 -26.41
C LYS A 70 -18.65 5.32 -26.04
N TRP A 71 -17.79 4.30 -26.08
CA TRP A 71 -16.36 4.47 -25.76
C TRP A 71 -15.63 5.20 -26.87
N ILE A 72 -15.99 4.92 -28.13
CA ILE A 72 -15.47 5.66 -29.29
C ILE A 72 -15.87 7.14 -29.17
N ASP A 73 -17.13 7.41 -28.84
CA ASP A 73 -17.63 8.77 -28.62
C ASP A 73 -16.89 9.49 -27.47
N THR A 74 -16.74 8.84 -26.32
CA THR A 74 -16.02 9.41 -25.17
C THR A 74 -14.57 9.75 -25.50
N VAL A 75 -13.80 8.81 -26.09
CA VAL A 75 -12.39 9.05 -26.42
C VAL A 75 -12.25 10.04 -27.57
N SER A 76 -13.17 10.04 -28.53
CA SER A 76 -13.17 11.00 -29.64
C SER A 76 -13.49 12.42 -29.17
N LYS A 77 -14.41 12.62 -28.22
CA LYS A 77 -14.80 13.95 -27.75
C LYS A 77 -13.88 14.52 -26.67
N ILE A 78 -13.21 13.68 -25.88
CA ILE A 78 -12.29 14.13 -24.83
C ILE A 78 -10.86 14.18 -25.38
N GLY A 79 -10.26 13.02 -25.67
CA GLY A 79 -8.87 12.93 -26.08
C GLY A 79 -7.87 13.41 -25.01
N ASN A 80 -6.59 13.33 -25.33
CA ASN A 80 -5.53 13.61 -24.36
C ASN A 80 -5.43 15.06 -23.96
N ARG A 81 -5.76 16.01 -24.86
CA ARG A 81 -5.75 17.43 -24.53
C ARG A 81 -6.74 17.75 -23.43
N ILE A 82 -8.04 17.51 -23.66
CA ILE A 82 -9.10 17.85 -22.70
C ILE A 82 -8.94 17.02 -21.42
N GLY A 83 -8.58 15.74 -21.54
CA GLY A 83 -8.28 14.90 -20.38
C GLY A 83 -7.16 15.48 -19.51
N ASN A 84 -6.06 15.90 -20.11
CA ASN A 84 -4.96 16.51 -19.37
C ASN A 84 -5.31 17.91 -18.84
N ASP A 85 -6.02 18.74 -19.60
CA ASP A 85 -6.50 20.06 -19.15
C ASP A 85 -7.35 19.93 -17.88
N TYR A 86 -8.13 18.86 -17.74
CA TYR A 86 -8.90 18.57 -16.54
C TYR A 86 -8.05 17.95 -15.41
N TYR A 87 -7.38 16.82 -15.66
CA TYR A 87 -6.69 16.07 -14.60
C TYR A 87 -5.40 16.73 -14.11
N LEU A 88 -4.85 17.67 -14.88
CA LEU A 88 -3.67 18.46 -14.53
C LEU A 88 -4.01 19.95 -14.34
N TYR A 89 -5.29 20.29 -14.15
CA TYR A 89 -5.78 21.68 -14.07
C TYR A 89 -5.00 22.55 -13.08
N ARG A 90 -4.64 21.99 -11.92
CA ARG A 90 -3.88 22.66 -10.84
C ARG A 90 -2.46 22.11 -10.68
N LEU A 91 -1.90 21.48 -11.71
CA LEU A 91 -0.55 20.95 -11.63
C LEU A 91 0.45 22.10 -11.42
N PRO A 92 1.22 22.11 -10.32
CA PRO A 92 2.23 23.13 -10.10
C PRO A 92 3.29 23.12 -11.20
N LYS A 93 3.78 24.30 -11.60
CA LYS A 93 4.72 24.44 -12.73
C LYS A 93 6.07 23.76 -12.51
N ASP A 94 6.45 23.54 -11.26
CA ASP A 94 7.67 22.86 -10.83
C ASP A 94 7.54 21.34 -10.85
N VAL A 95 6.31 20.80 -10.88
CA VAL A 95 6.08 19.36 -10.96
C VAL A 95 6.24 18.88 -12.40
N GLN A 96 7.22 18.03 -12.62
CA GLN A 96 7.47 17.42 -13.92
C GLN A 96 6.65 16.15 -14.11
N GLN A 97 6.00 16.05 -15.27
CA GLN A 97 5.36 14.80 -15.68
C GLN A 97 6.43 13.73 -15.92
N PRO A 98 6.16 12.46 -15.58
CA PRO A 98 7.02 11.36 -15.93
C PRO A 98 7.27 11.30 -17.44
N GLN A 99 8.41 10.73 -17.80
CA GLN A 99 8.80 10.49 -19.18
C GLN A 99 8.83 9.00 -19.48
N GLU A 100 8.85 8.66 -20.77
CA GLU A 100 9.10 7.29 -21.22
C GLU A 100 10.46 6.81 -20.67
N GLY A 101 10.47 5.65 -20.01
CA GLY A 101 11.67 5.08 -19.39
C GLY A 101 11.88 5.43 -17.91
N ASP A 102 11.07 6.31 -17.33
CA ASP A 102 11.07 6.53 -15.87
C ASP A 102 10.72 5.24 -15.10
N SER A 103 11.08 5.19 -13.81
CA SER A 103 10.81 4.03 -12.97
C SER A 103 9.32 3.71 -12.87
N LYS A 104 9.00 2.41 -12.78
CA LYS A 104 7.61 1.93 -12.64
C LYS A 104 6.90 2.56 -11.45
N ASP A 105 7.60 2.78 -10.34
CA ASP A 105 7.03 3.40 -9.14
C ASP A 105 6.70 4.88 -9.35
N LYS A 106 7.56 5.63 -10.07
CA LYS A 106 7.30 7.03 -10.42
C LYS A 106 6.06 7.15 -11.31
N ILE A 107 5.97 6.31 -12.35
CA ILE A 107 4.80 6.22 -13.23
C ILE A 107 3.55 5.82 -12.45
N ALA A 108 3.65 4.84 -11.57
CA ALA A 108 2.53 4.36 -10.77
C ALA A 108 2.00 5.43 -9.80
N ASN A 109 2.89 6.15 -9.12
CA ASN A 109 2.51 7.24 -8.24
C ASN A 109 1.87 8.39 -9.00
N TRP A 110 2.42 8.76 -10.15
CA TRP A 110 1.84 9.79 -11.02
C TRP A 110 0.40 9.46 -11.44
N ILE A 111 0.18 8.25 -11.96
CA ILE A 111 -1.14 7.81 -12.44
C ILE A 111 -2.16 7.74 -11.29
N ARG A 112 -1.77 7.28 -10.09
CA ARG A 112 -2.66 7.29 -8.92
C ARG A 112 -3.03 8.72 -8.50
N ASN A 113 -2.05 9.61 -8.39
CA ASN A 113 -2.29 11.01 -8.04
C ASN A 113 -3.20 11.70 -9.05
N LYS A 114 -3.00 11.41 -10.34
CA LYS A 114 -3.77 11.98 -11.44
C LYS A 114 -5.23 11.54 -11.46
N TYR A 115 -5.51 10.24 -11.36
CA TYR A 115 -6.86 9.71 -11.64
C TYR A 115 -7.61 9.14 -10.43
N GLU A 116 -6.90 8.53 -9.48
CA GLU A 116 -7.50 7.95 -8.27
C GLU A 116 -7.69 9.02 -7.20
N ARG A 117 -6.62 9.75 -6.87
CA ARG A 117 -6.67 10.83 -5.86
C ARG A 117 -7.16 12.15 -6.43
N LYS A 118 -7.00 12.35 -7.75
CA LYS A 118 -7.39 13.56 -8.48
C LYS A 118 -6.77 14.82 -7.87
N ASP A 119 -5.51 14.73 -7.45
CA ASP A 119 -4.80 15.78 -6.67
C ASP A 119 -4.82 17.14 -7.39
N TRP A 120 -4.72 17.13 -8.73
CA TRP A 120 -4.67 18.34 -9.56
C TRP A 120 -5.94 18.64 -10.32
N ALA A 121 -6.97 17.78 -10.24
CA ALA A 121 -8.25 18.04 -10.86
C ALA A 121 -9.00 19.15 -10.10
N PRO A 122 -9.91 19.90 -10.74
CA PRO A 122 -10.77 20.86 -10.03
C PRO A 122 -11.68 20.14 -9.01
N ARG A 123 -11.89 20.71 -7.81
CA ARG A 123 -12.66 20.07 -6.71
C ARG A 123 -14.17 20.08 -6.94
N ASN A 124 -14.70 21.13 -7.56
CA ASN A 124 -16.14 21.38 -7.69
C ASN A 124 -16.63 21.38 -9.15
N LYS A 125 -15.87 20.76 -10.05
CA LYS A 125 -16.24 20.67 -11.47
C LYS A 125 -16.42 19.22 -11.86
N LEU A 126 -17.40 18.97 -12.73
CA LEU A 126 -17.62 17.66 -13.31
C LEU A 126 -16.46 17.33 -14.26
N SER A 127 -16.07 16.05 -14.28
CA SER A 127 -15.09 15.55 -15.24
C SER A 127 -15.62 15.61 -16.68
N PRO A 128 -14.74 15.63 -17.69
CA PRO A 128 -15.14 15.64 -19.09
C PRO A 128 -16.09 14.49 -19.45
N SER A 129 -15.86 13.30 -18.88
CA SER A 129 -16.73 12.13 -19.08
C SER A 129 -18.10 12.29 -18.42
N GLU A 130 -18.18 12.90 -17.23
CA GLU A 130 -19.45 13.19 -16.56
C GLU A 130 -20.25 14.25 -17.31
N LEU A 131 -19.58 15.27 -17.86
CA LEU A 131 -20.21 16.28 -18.72
C LEU A 131 -20.80 15.64 -19.97
N LEU A 132 -20.06 14.77 -20.64
CA LEU A 132 -20.56 14.02 -21.79
C LEU A 132 -21.75 13.13 -21.45
N ALA A 133 -21.73 12.47 -20.29
CA ALA A 133 -22.87 11.66 -19.82
C ALA A 133 -24.13 12.50 -19.61
N GLN A 134 -23.99 13.80 -19.32
CA GLN A 134 -25.08 14.79 -19.23
C GLN A 134 -25.43 15.42 -20.58
N GLY A 135 -24.82 15.00 -21.69
CA GLY A 135 -25.01 15.58 -23.02
C GLY A 135 -24.41 16.98 -23.17
N ARG A 136 -23.47 17.37 -22.29
CA ARG A 136 -22.80 18.67 -22.29
C ARG A 136 -21.46 18.59 -23.00
N ASP A 137 -20.96 19.75 -23.40
CA ASP A 137 -19.61 19.90 -23.96
C ASP A 137 -18.55 19.50 -22.90
N PRO A 138 -17.65 18.54 -23.19
CA PRO A 138 -16.60 18.12 -22.28
C PRO A 138 -15.63 19.22 -21.91
N GLU A 139 -15.54 20.33 -22.66
CA GLU A 139 -14.69 21.48 -22.32
C GLU A 139 -15.37 22.52 -21.43
N SER A 140 -16.68 22.37 -21.18
CA SER A 140 -17.43 23.37 -20.43
C SER A 140 -16.98 23.56 -18.97
N PHE A 141 -16.15 22.66 -18.42
CA PHE A 141 -15.48 22.88 -17.13
C PHE A 141 -14.49 24.07 -17.15
N LEU A 142 -14.00 24.47 -18.33
CA LEU A 142 -13.16 25.66 -18.51
C LEU A 142 -13.98 26.96 -18.40
N ASN A 143 -15.28 26.89 -18.65
CA ASN A 143 -16.19 28.05 -18.65
C ASN A 143 -16.67 28.31 -17.22
N GLY A 144 -15.85 29.00 -16.43
CA GLY A 144 -16.15 29.40 -15.07
C GLY A 144 -14.89 29.92 -14.38
N ARG A 145 -14.78 31.24 -14.25
CA ARG A 145 -13.73 31.91 -13.45
C ARG A 145 -14.05 31.70 -11.97
N ASP A 146 -13.70 30.54 -11.43
CA ASP A 146 -13.81 30.28 -9.99
C ASP A 146 -12.49 30.63 -9.30
N ASP A 147 -11.98 31.85 -9.50
CA ASP A 147 -10.84 32.40 -8.74
C ASP A 147 -11.21 32.65 -7.25
N ASP A 148 -12.49 32.54 -6.89
CA ASP A 148 -13.01 32.85 -5.55
C ASP A 148 -13.40 31.63 -4.69
N ASP A 149 -13.63 30.43 -5.27
CA ASP A 149 -14.02 29.24 -4.49
C ASP A 149 -12.77 28.46 -3.97
N ASP A 150 -11.72 28.36 -4.78
CA ASP A 150 -10.46 27.68 -4.37
C ASP A 150 -9.74 28.40 -3.21
N ARG A 151 -9.86 29.74 -3.09
CA ARG A 151 -9.25 30.52 -1.98
C ARG A 151 -9.85 30.20 -0.61
N ARG A 152 -11.07 29.66 -0.55
CA ARG A 152 -11.72 29.28 0.71
C ARG A 152 -11.26 27.92 1.22
N ASP A 153 -10.90 26.99 0.31
CA ASP A 153 -10.47 25.64 0.65
C ASP A 153 -9.02 25.61 1.18
N ASP A 154 -8.10 26.37 0.58
CA ASP A 154 -6.71 26.45 1.06
C ASP A 154 -6.59 26.99 2.51
N ARG A 155 -7.52 27.86 2.94
CA ARG A 155 -7.57 28.36 4.34
C ARG A 155 -8.07 27.32 5.33
N ARG A 156 -8.76 26.26 4.88
CA ARG A 156 -9.29 25.17 5.71
C ARG A 156 -8.48 23.87 5.60
N GLY A 157 -7.86 23.60 4.46
CA GLY A 157 -7.15 22.33 4.17
C GLY A 157 -5.65 22.33 4.48
N GLY A 158 -5.05 23.47 4.80
CA GLY A 158 -3.59 23.60 4.95
C GLY A 158 -2.95 23.00 6.21
N ARG A 159 -3.70 22.34 7.11
CA ARG A 159 -3.12 21.74 8.33
C ARG A 159 -3.56 20.32 8.68
N ASP A 160 -4.64 19.79 8.13
CA ASP A 160 -5.26 18.58 8.71
C ASP A 160 -5.04 17.29 7.90
N ASP A 161 -4.99 17.32 6.55
CA ASP A 161 -5.01 16.07 5.75
C ASP A 161 -3.60 15.47 5.48
N TYR A 162 -2.55 16.30 5.41
CA TYR A 162 -1.17 15.82 5.24
C TYR A 162 -0.53 15.29 6.54
N ASP A 163 -1.02 15.72 7.71
CA ASP A 163 -0.55 15.22 9.02
C ASP A 163 -1.24 13.91 9.41
N GLU A 164 -2.49 13.70 8.98
CA GLU A 164 -3.26 12.49 9.31
C GLU A 164 -2.71 11.22 8.64
N ARG A 165 -2.20 11.32 7.39
CA ARG A 165 -1.53 10.18 6.70
C ARG A 165 -0.21 9.81 7.34
N ARG A 166 0.55 10.78 7.85
CA ARG A 166 1.78 10.52 8.62
C ARG A 166 1.47 9.94 10.00
N HIS A 167 0.29 10.23 10.54
CA HIS A 167 -0.21 9.64 11.77
C HIS A 167 -0.62 8.17 11.61
N ASP A 168 -1.16 7.77 10.45
CA ASP A 168 -1.49 6.37 10.18
C ASP A 168 -0.25 5.49 9.95
N ASP A 169 0.75 5.98 9.20
CA ASP A 169 2.03 5.28 9.05
C ASP A 169 2.74 5.13 10.41
N ARG A 170 2.73 6.17 11.26
CA ARG A 170 3.27 6.10 12.63
C ARG A 170 2.44 5.21 13.57
N ARG A 171 1.11 5.09 13.37
CA ARG A 171 0.25 4.17 14.12
C ARG A 171 0.49 2.71 13.72
N SER A 172 0.76 2.45 12.44
CA SER A 172 1.18 1.14 11.94
C SER A 172 2.49 0.70 12.61
N ASP A 173 3.50 1.57 12.59
CA ASP A 173 4.81 1.26 13.17
C ASP A 173 4.74 1.07 14.70
N ARG A 174 4.02 1.94 15.43
CA ARG A 174 3.83 1.79 16.88
C ARG A 174 3.08 0.50 17.26
N ARG A 175 2.06 0.09 16.49
CA ARG A 175 1.35 -1.18 16.72
C ARG A 175 2.26 -2.39 16.48
N HIS A 176 3.27 -2.26 15.62
CA HIS A 176 4.24 -3.32 15.35
C HIS A 176 5.28 -3.45 16.47
N ASP A 177 5.72 -2.33 17.06
CA ASP A 177 6.60 -2.31 18.24
C ASP A 177 5.88 -2.76 19.53
N ASP A 178 4.64 -2.33 19.76
CA ASP A 178 3.86 -2.75 20.93
C ASP A 178 3.60 -4.27 20.92
N ARG A 179 3.38 -4.87 19.75
CA ARG A 179 3.25 -6.33 19.60
C ARG A 179 4.55 -7.06 19.95
N ARG A 180 5.70 -6.58 19.49
CA ARG A 180 7.02 -7.15 19.84
C ARG A 180 7.28 -7.07 21.35
N HIS A 181 6.99 -5.92 21.97
CA HIS A 181 7.14 -5.76 23.42
C HIS A 181 6.19 -6.65 24.23
N HIS A 182 4.98 -6.91 23.74
CA HIS A 182 4.05 -7.80 24.41
C HIS A 182 4.45 -9.28 24.30
N ASP A 183 5.02 -9.70 23.17
CA ASP A 183 5.54 -11.05 22.98
C ASP A 183 6.80 -11.31 23.82
N ASP A 184 7.71 -10.33 23.93
CA ASP A 184 8.90 -10.43 24.79
C ASP A 184 8.53 -10.53 26.28
N ARG A 185 7.50 -9.79 26.75
CA ARG A 185 7.01 -9.90 28.14
C ARG A 185 6.40 -11.27 28.43
N ARG A 186 5.58 -11.81 27.51
CA ARG A 186 5.03 -13.18 27.64
C ARG A 186 6.13 -14.22 27.74
N HIS A 187 7.16 -14.11 26.91
CA HIS A 187 8.32 -15.01 26.99
C HIS A 187 9.10 -14.89 28.31
N HIS A 188 9.19 -13.70 28.89
CA HIS A 188 9.85 -13.52 30.18
C HIS A 188 9.03 -14.08 31.36
N ASP A 189 7.71 -13.94 31.33
CA ASP A 189 6.82 -14.48 32.36
C ASP A 189 6.75 -16.02 32.30
N ASP A 190 6.72 -16.61 31.11
CA ASP A 190 6.77 -18.07 30.93
C ASP A 190 8.08 -18.68 31.46
N ARG A 191 9.22 -17.99 31.26
CA ARG A 191 10.51 -18.41 31.84
C ARG A 191 10.49 -18.36 33.37
N ARG A 192 9.96 -17.28 33.97
CA ARG A 192 9.84 -17.17 35.44
C ARG A 192 8.95 -18.27 36.02
N HIS A 193 7.81 -18.55 35.40
CA HIS A 193 6.93 -19.63 35.86
C HIS A 193 7.55 -21.02 35.73
N HIS A 194 8.37 -21.26 34.70
CA HIS A 194 9.09 -22.51 34.57
C HIS A 194 10.20 -22.68 35.63
N ASP A 195 10.92 -21.60 35.97
CA ASP A 195 11.93 -21.61 37.03
C ASP A 195 11.32 -21.78 38.43
N ASP A 196 10.19 -21.12 38.71
CA ASP A 196 9.44 -21.29 39.97
C ASP A 196 8.92 -22.73 40.14
N ARG A 197 8.43 -23.35 39.04
CA ARG A 197 8.02 -24.76 39.06
C ARG A 197 9.20 -25.69 39.33
N ARG A 198 10.37 -25.43 38.74
CA ARG A 198 11.59 -26.21 39.02
C ARG A 198 12.01 -26.10 40.48
N HIS A 199 12.03 -24.91 41.04
CA HIS A 199 12.38 -24.72 42.45
C HIS A 199 11.37 -25.36 43.40
N HIS A 200 10.07 -25.32 43.09
CA HIS A 200 9.05 -26.00 43.88
C HIS A 200 9.19 -27.53 43.82
N ASP A 201 9.47 -28.10 42.65
CA ASP A 201 9.73 -29.54 42.49
C ASP A 201 11.03 -29.98 43.19
N GLU A 202 12.08 -29.16 43.16
CA GLU A 202 13.31 -29.40 43.93
C GLU A 202 13.06 -29.39 45.44
N ARG A 203 12.29 -28.41 45.95
CA ARG A 203 11.90 -28.35 47.37
C ARG A 203 11.12 -29.59 47.79
N ARG A 204 10.15 -30.03 46.97
CA ARG A 204 9.38 -31.25 47.24
C ARG A 204 10.25 -32.51 47.21
N ARG A 205 11.26 -32.59 46.34
CA ARG A 205 12.24 -33.69 46.36
C ARG A 205 13.10 -33.66 47.62
N HIS A 206 13.46 -32.48 48.13
CA HIS A 206 14.23 -32.33 49.35
C HIS A 206 13.40 -32.69 50.60
N GLU A 207 12.13 -32.27 50.67
CA GLU A 207 11.21 -32.63 51.75
C GLU A 207 10.91 -34.13 51.80
N ARG A 208 10.76 -34.78 50.63
CA ARG A 208 10.61 -36.25 50.55
C ARG A 208 11.86 -37.03 50.96
N ARG A 209 13.02 -36.37 51.06
CA ARG A 209 14.29 -36.95 51.55
C ARG A 209 14.54 -36.67 53.04
N ALA A 210 13.68 -35.92 53.72
CA ALA A 210 13.81 -35.66 55.15
C ALA A 210 13.34 -36.88 55.98
N PRO A 211 14.14 -37.40 56.94
CA PRO A 211 13.71 -38.52 57.78
C PRO A 211 12.72 -38.07 58.86
N SER A 212 11.69 -38.90 59.11
CA SER A 212 10.61 -38.65 60.08
C SER A 212 11.13 -38.61 61.53
N PRO A 213 10.71 -37.65 62.37
CA PRO A 213 11.23 -37.48 63.72
C PRO A 213 10.35 -38.19 64.76
N GLU A 214 10.14 -39.51 64.67
CA GLU A 214 9.52 -40.25 65.78
C GLU A 214 9.76 -41.76 65.68
N ALA A 215 10.87 -42.24 66.30
CA ALA A 215 10.92 -43.56 66.91
C ALA A 215 12.17 -43.71 67.81
N SER A 216 11.92 -44.18 69.03
CA SER A 216 12.83 -44.97 69.88
C SER A 216 13.73 -44.24 70.89
N LYS A 217 13.14 -43.91 72.04
CA LYS A 217 13.79 -44.08 73.35
C LYS A 217 13.63 -45.54 73.80
N GLN A 218 14.72 -46.30 73.96
CA GLN A 218 15.01 -47.17 75.12
C GLN A 218 16.36 -47.93 74.95
N LYS A 219 17.12 -47.95 76.05
CA LYS A 219 18.47 -48.49 76.34
C LYS A 219 18.53 -50.05 76.35
N PRO A 220 19.66 -50.71 76.76
CA PRO A 220 21.08 -50.61 76.37
C PRO A 220 21.72 -52.01 76.10
N ALA A 221 22.99 -52.04 75.65
CA ALA A 221 24.11 -52.82 76.22
C ALA A 221 25.13 -53.38 75.21
N ARG A 222 26.40 -53.19 75.58
CA ARG A 222 27.59 -54.05 75.39
C ARG A 222 28.26 -54.22 74.01
N ALA A 223 29.51 -53.73 74.02
CA ALA A 223 30.76 -54.50 73.85
C ALA A 223 31.38 -54.63 72.44
N GLY A 224 32.69 -54.34 72.41
CA GLY A 224 33.68 -54.94 71.53
C GLY A 224 34.07 -54.05 70.34
N HIS A 225 35.23 -53.39 70.33
CA HIS A 225 36.60 -53.90 70.10
C HIS A 225 37.04 -53.90 68.62
N PHE A 226 38.19 -53.23 68.44
CA PHE A 226 39.30 -53.47 67.51
C PHE A 226 39.31 -52.95 66.06
N GLY A 227 40.42 -52.23 65.80
CA GLY A 227 41.20 -52.25 64.56
C GLY A 227 40.72 -51.25 63.51
N GLY A 228 41.50 -50.30 63.01
CA GLY A 228 42.95 -50.27 62.77
C GLY A 228 43.14 -49.68 61.35
N PRO A 229 44.20 -48.89 61.07
CA PRO A 229 44.22 -47.95 59.94
C PRO A 229 45.17 -48.37 58.81
N SER A 230 44.96 -47.86 57.59
CA SER A 230 46.00 -47.65 56.54
C SER A 230 45.34 -47.01 55.31
N ALA A 231 45.80 -45.84 54.83
CA ALA A 231 46.87 -45.62 53.84
C ALA A 231 46.54 -46.30 52.49
N SER A 232 46.64 -45.71 51.29
CA SER A 232 47.12 -44.44 50.74
C SER A 232 46.58 -44.37 49.29
N PRO A 233 46.70 -43.23 48.57
CA PRO A 233 46.27 -43.06 47.18
C PRO A 233 47.39 -43.44 46.18
N ASP A 234 47.09 -43.37 44.87
CA ASP A 234 47.95 -43.45 43.65
C ASP A 234 47.57 -44.63 42.73
N LEU A 235 47.51 -44.58 41.39
CA LEU A 235 47.93 -43.70 40.28
C LEU A 235 46.93 -43.97 39.12
N GLY A 236 46.72 -43.06 38.16
CA GLY A 236 47.57 -42.91 36.98
C GLY A 236 46.88 -43.47 35.74
#